data_AF-A0A2C9JZ31-F1
#
_entry.id   AF-A0A2C9JZ31-F1
#
_cell.length_a   1.000
_cell.length_b   1.000
_cell.length_c   1.000
_cell.angle_alpha   90.00
_cell.angle_beta   90.00
_cell.angle_gamma   90.00
#
_symmetry.space_group_name_H-M   'P 1'
#
loop_
_entity.id
_entity.type
_entity.pdbx_description
1 polymer ?
#
loop_
_entity_poly.entity_id
_entity_poly.type
_entity_poly.pdbx_seq_one_letter_code
_entity_poly.pdbx_strand_id
1 'polypeptide(L)'
;MACKKGSYFRNVTTGNTLEKTLDQVRDSYQGRHVRKLLRKKERKQKLVGVKNKIKSLFAKIWSLFYHREKGYRFQSRFVSMLFVGGCVVYILTVEFLFFALTLLKYLNYKLDQLGNTLEDLFGYLWQVSDDPDYQEFIGDLGNLTLAVEIVLIQATDVVYYSIIVSCTLSCAIILINILHMCTSFRKNLFTLYKGDDSLIPLASELSSINLCVGSIKFGGFQVAYLIWGYVILTIVLTLVCLVLGGFISVLIFGFTDWLVNKVLQIWPGLLVAIALLIIQKLLARFLFLQGDGQHLRLDNRRFYFIFTYFMFFYNIFLGIASCLLRIIKSLIFGIICLCRLDISTLPRKFEGFDPGFTAYKGYIHMEVAHTHPVVLVFIQLLYTLSRERKGLDPEPVESYSIPMKRAIRNRAAQFNWLVLYTLLHNPSVRIYRKGFIQSMRKAIKEGLKIPISDQPITDFDLVKLQEERDKEEQELAKTNKQNGATSPTIFNLAPVNFSENYKNAYSAHAYIDMKQSEKM
;
A
#
# COMPACT_ATOMS: atom_id res chain seq x y z
N MET A 1 -22.47 24.15 40.38
CA MET A 1 -22.95 23.22 39.33
C MET A 1 -21.78 22.35 38.90
N ALA A 2 -21.66 21.17 39.51
CA ALA A 2 -20.59 20.21 39.23
C ALA A 2 -20.96 19.37 38.02
N CYS A 3 -20.22 19.54 36.91
CA CYS A 3 -20.39 18.76 35.70
C CYS A 3 -19.82 17.36 35.94
N LYS A 4 -20.69 16.36 36.07
CA LYS A 4 -20.31 14.94 36.11
C LYS A 4 -19.47 14.60 34.87
N LYS A 5 -18.19 14.22 35.08
CA LYS A 5 -17.38 13.49 34.08
C LYS A 5 -18.11 12.18 33.76
N GLY A 6 -18.92 12.19 32.71
CA GLY A 6 -19.48 10.99 32.13
C GLY A 6 -18.36 10.11 31.60
N SER A 7 -18.28 8.89 32.10
CA SER A 7 -17.47 7.81 31.51
C SER A 7 -18.06 7.47 30.14
N TYR A 8 -17.55 8.12 29.09
CA TYR A 8 -17.91 7.87 27.69
C TYR A 8 -16.96 6.87 27.01
N PHE A 9 -16.39 5.95 27.79
CA PHE A 9 -15.81 4.71 27.29
C PHE A 9 -16.42 3.55 28.06
N ARG A 10 -17.74 3.35 27.92
CA ARG A 10 -18.29 2.00 28.13
C ARG A 10 -17.67 1.12 27.06
N ASN A 11 -16.89 0.15 27.54
CA ASN A 11 -16.43 -1.04 26.83
C ASN A 11 -17.37 -1.38 25.67
N VAL A 12 -16.98 -1.03 24.45
CA VAL A 12 -17.35 -1.85 23.30
C VAL A 12 -16.89 -3.24 23.68
N THR A 13 -17.83 -4.16 23.77
CA THR A 13 -17.66 -5.55 24.16
C THR A 13 -16.68 -6.28 23.24
N THR A 14 -15.38 -5.99 23.37
CA THR A 14 -14.34 -7.00 23.21
C THR A 14 -14.48 -7.92 24.41
N GLY A 15 -15.38 -8.89 24.31
CA GLY A 15 -15.40 -10.00 25.26
C GLY A 15 -13.99 -10.60 25.37
N ASN A 16 -13.45 -10.63 26.59
CA ASN A 16 -12.39 -11.54 27.03
C ASN A 16 -11.10 -11.55 26.21
N THR A 17 -10.58 -10.40 25.75
CA THR A 17 -9.27 -10.37 25.06
C THR A 17 -8.07 -10.49 26.00
N LEU A 18 -8.17 -10.03 27.24
CA LEU A 18 -7.12 -10.11 28.27
C LEU A 18 -7.23 -11.37 29.16
N GLU A 19 -8.41 -11.97 29.28
CA GLU A 19 -8.61 -13.19 30.08
C GLU A 19 -8.37 -14.46 29.26
N LYS A 20 -7.21 -14.56 28.64
CA LYS A 20 -6.83 -15.77 27.91
C LYS A 20 -5.88 -16.62 28.74
N THR A 21 -6.17 -17.92 28.82
CA THR A 21 -5.22 -18.90 29.35
C THR A 21 -4.00 -18.98 28.42
N LEU A 22 -2.88 -19.48 28.95
CA LEU A 22 -1.62 -19.57 28.18
C LEU A 22 -1.81 -20.37 26.87
N ASP A 23 -2.62 -21.43 26.91
CA ASP A 23 -2.98 -22.23 25.73
C ASP A 23 -3.85 -21.47 24.72
N GLN A 24 -4.75 -20.61 25.18
CA GLN A 24 -5.55 -19.76 24.28
C GLN A 24 -4.70 -18.69 23.61
N VAL A 25 -3.72 -18.10 24.32
CA VAL A 25 -2.73 -17.19 23.72
C VAL A 25 -1.89 -17.94 22.68
N ARG A 26 -1.48 -19.17 23.01
CA ARG A 26 -0.69 -20.04 22.15
C ARG A 26 -1.39 -20.41 20.84
N ASP A 27 -2.68 -20.72 20.90
CA ASP A 27 -3.48 -21.16 19.74
C ASP A 27 -4.09 -19.99 18.95
N SER A 28 -3.98 -18.78 19.48
CA SER A 28 -4.34 -17.54 18.79
C SER A 28 -3.56 -17.37 17.48
N TYR A 29 -4.10 -16.56 16.56
CA TYR A 29 -3.43 -16.25 15.30
C TYR A 29 -2.05 -15.59 15.53
N GLN A 30 -1.98 -14.64 16.47
CA GLN A 30 -0.74 -13.94 16.80
C GLN A 30 0.28 -14.88 17.43
N GLY A 31 -0.14 -15.77 18.34
CA GLY A 31 0.72 -16.81 18.93
C GLY A 31 1.29 -17.78 17.89
N ARG A 32 0.46 -18.23 16.95
CA ARG A 32 0.90 -19.05 15.80
C ARG A 32 1.89 -18.31 14.90
N HIS A 33 1.67 -17.01 14.68
CA HIS A 33 2.58 -16.17 13.91
C HIS A 33 3.96 -16.08 14.58
N VAL A 34 4.03 -15.75 15.87
CA VAL A 34 5.29 -15.66 16.63
C VAL A 34 6.01 -17.01 16.66
N ARG A 35 5.29 -18.12 16.87
CA ARG A 35 5.88 -19.47 16.81
C ARG A 35 6.48 -19.75 15.43
N LYS A 36 5.81 -19.34 14.36
CA LYS A 36 6.32 -19.50 12.99
C LYS A 36 7.59 -18.69 12.75
N LEU A 37 7.72 -17.51 13.37
CA LEU A 37 8.94 -16.69 13.31
C LEU A 37 10.12 -17.35 14.03
N LEU A 38 9.87 -17.96 15.20
CA LEU A 38 10.89 -18.64 16.00
C LEU A 38 11.26 -20.03 15.46
N ARG A 39 10.41 -20.62 14.61
CA ARG A 39 10.68 -21.93 14.00
C ARG A 39 11.78 -21.82 12.94
N LYS A 40 12.73 -22.75 12.96
CA LYS A 40 13.80 -22.84 11.95
C LYS A 40 13.18 -22.87 10.54
N LYS A 41 13.56 -21.91 9.70
CA LYS A 41 13.05 -21.81 8.32
C LYS A 41 13.67 -22.91 7.47
N GLU A 42 12.85 -23.85 7.03
CA GLU A 42 13.26 -24.83 6.01
C GLU A 42 13.57 -24.09 4.70
N ARG A 43 14.83 -24.19 4.23
CA ARG A 43 15.20 -23.71 2.90
C ARG A 43 14.57 -24.62 1.86
N LYS A 44 13.41 -24.23 1.35
CA LYS A 44 12.82 -24.88 0.18
C LYS A 44 13.77 -24.68 -1.01
N GLN A 45 14.16 -25.77 -1.67
CA GLN A 45 14.96 -25.72 -2.89
C GLN A 45 14.23 -24.91 -3.97
N LYS A 46 14.98 -24.12 -4.74
CA LYS A 46 14.41 -23.36 -5.88
C LYS A 46 13.87 -24.37 -6.89
N LEU A 47 12.59 -24.24 -7.23
CA LEU A 47 11.94 -25.11 -8.22
C LEU A 47 12.58 -24.90 -9.60
N VAL A 48 13.27 -25.92 -10.11
CA VAL A 48 13.84 -25.94 -11.47
C VAL A 48 12.80 -26.53 -12.43
N GLY A 49 12.61 -25.94 -13.62
CA GLY A 49 11.75 -26.46 -14.69
C GLY A 49 10.77 -25.46 -15.31
N VAL A 50 10.52 -25.57 -16.62
CA VAL A 50 9.64 -24.67 -17.40
C VAL A 50 8.17 -24.77 -16.95
N LYS A 51 7.65 -25.98 -16.70
CA LYS A 51 6.32 -26.19 -16.10
C LYS A 51 6.20 -25.51 -14.73
N ASN A 52 7.25 -25.55 -13.92
CA ASN A 52 7.28 -24.90 -12.61
C ASN A 52 7.39 -23.37 -12.72
N LYS A 53 8.08 -22.84 -13.74
CA LYS A 53 8.08 -21.40 -14.07
C LYS A 53 6.68 -20.94 -14.49
N ILE A 54 5.99 -21.67 -15.37
CA ILE A 54 4.62 -21.34 -15.78
C ILE A 54 3.66 -21.40 -14.59
N LYS A 55 3.74 -22.47 -13.78
CA LYS A 55 2.96 -22.59 -12.54
C LYS A 55 3.26 -21.46 -11.55
N SER A 56 4.51 -20.97 -11.49
CA SER A 56 4.88 -19.81 -10.66
C SER A 56 4.36 -18.49 -11.21
N LEU A 57 4.25 -18.32 -12.53
CA LEU A 57 3.63 -17.16 -13.15
C LEU A 57 2.12 -17.16 -12.91
N PHE A 58 1.45 -18.31 -13.08
CA PHE A 58 0.05 -18.48 -12.71
C PHE A 58 -0.19 -18.24 -11.22
N ALA A 59 0.69 -18.73 -10.35
CA ALA A 59 0.60 -18.46 -8.92
C ALA A 59 0.81 -16.97 -8.59
N LYS A 60 1.67 -16.25 -9.33
CA LYS A 60 1.81 -14.79 -9.19
C LYS A 60 0.56 -14.04 -9.64
N ILE A 61 -0.05 -14.43 -10.75
CA ILE A 61 -1.33 -13.87 -11.22
C ILE A 61 -2.43 -14.18 -10.20
N TRP A 62 -2.50 -15.43 -9.71
CA TRP A 62 -3.44 -15.82 -8.67
C TRP A 62 -3.21 -15.02 -7.38
N SER A 63 -1.95 -14.64 -7.07
CA SER A 63 -1.60 -13.79 -5.91
C SER A 63 -2.06 -12.33 -6.01
N LEU A 64 -2.55 -11.91 -7.18
CA LEU A 64 -3.27 -10.65 -7.36
C LEU A 64 -4.70 -10.75 -6.84
N PHE A 65 -5.30 -11.96 -6.88
CA PHE A 65 -6.60 -12.26 -6.29
C PHE A 65 -6.48 -12.52 -4.78
N TYR A 66 -7.54 -12.19 -4.05
CA TYR A 66 -7.55 -12.29 -2.60
C TYR A 66 -7.47 -13.75 -2.11
N HIS A 67 -6.39 -14.06 -1.38
CA HIS A 67 -6.28 -15.31 -0.62
C HIS A 67 -6.54 -15.09 0.86
N ARG A 68 -7.51 -15.82 1.40
CA ARG A 68 -7.75 -15.84 2.85
C ARG A 68 -6.56 -16.51 3.56
N GLU A 69 -5.93 -15.77 4.47
CA GLU A 69 -4.95 -16.35 5.37
C GLU A 69 -5.64 -16.74 6.68
N LYS A 70 -5.48 -17.99 7.10
CA LYS A 70 -6.18 -18.52 8.28
C LYS A 70 -5.78 -17.71 9.52
N GLY A 71 -6.77 -17.03 10.11
CA GLY A 71 -6.64 -16.31 11.39
C GLY A 71 -6.27 -14.83 11.28
N TYR A 72 -5.82 -14.34 10.11
CA TYR A 72 -5.65 -12.90 9.90
C TYR A 72 -7.02 -12.23 9.86
N ARG A 73 -7.16 -11.10 10.57
CA ARG A 73 -8.37 -10.29 10.58
C ARG A 73 -7.98 -8.87 10.17
N PHE A 74 -8.66 -8.33 9.17
CA PHE A 74 -8.56 -6.92 8.84
C PHE A 74 -9.19 -6.08 9.95
N GLN A 75 -8.70 -4.85 10.11
CA GLN A 75 -9.36 -3.88 10.98
C GLN A 75 -10.77 -3.61 10.46
N SER A 76 -11.74 -3.51 11.36
CA SER A 76 -13.14 -3.22 11.02
C SER A 76 -13.25 -1.94 10.19
N ARG A 77 -12.53 -0.88 10.59
CA ARG A 77 -12.48 0.40 9.87
C ARG A 77 -12.10 0.23 8.40
N PHE A 78 -11.07 -0.57 8.10
CA PHE A 78 -10.61 -0.85 6.74
C PHE A 78 -11.67 -1.55 5.90
N VAL A 79 -12.31 -2.57 6.47
CA VAL A 79 -13.33 -3.35 5.76
C VAL A 79 -14.60 -2.52 5.53
N SER A 80 -15.03 -1.77 6.54
CA SER A 80 -16.21 -0.91 6.47
C SER A 80 -16.07 0.16 5.39
N MET A 81 -14.92 0.84 5.29
CA MET A 81 -14.74 1.88 4.27
C MET A 81 -14.70 1.30 2.85
N LEU A 82 -14.09 0.12 2.63
CA LEU A 82 -14.08 -0.53 1.32
C LEU A 82 -15.46 -1.04 0.93
N PHE A 83 -16.22 -1.55 1.91
CA PHE A 83 -17.61 -1.94 1.71
C PHE A 83 -18.47 -0.74 1.31
N VAL A 84 -18.40 0.36 2.06
CA VAL A 84 -19.11 1.61 1.74
C VAL A 84 -18.72 2.11 0.36
N GLY A 85 -17.42 2.16 0.03
CA GLY A 85 -16.95 2.54 -1.30
C GLY A 85 -17.49 1.64 -2.41
N GLY A 86 -17.53 0.32 -2.19
CA GLY A 86 -18.13 -0.64 -3.13
C GLY A 86 -19.63 -0.43 -3.31
N CYS A 87 -20.39 -0.18 -2.24
CA CYS A 87 -21.82 0.13 -2.32
C CYS A 87 -22.08 1.42 -3.10
N VAL A 88 -21.29 2.47 -2.88
CA VAL A 88 -21.46 3.74 -3.61
C VAL A 88 -21.17 3.55 -5.09
N VAL A 89 -20.08 2.85 -5.45
CA VAL A 89 -19.77 2.54 -6.86
C VAL A 89 -20.89 1.71 -7.51
N TYR A 90 -21.46 0.75 -6.78
CA TYR A 90 -22.59 -0.02 -7.27
C TYR A 90 -23.83 0.86 -7.55
N ILE A 91 -24.20 1.73 -6.59
CA ILE A 91 -25.33 2.65 -6.75
C ILE A 91 -25.12 3.55 -7.96
N LEU A 92 -23.94 4.17 -8.07
CA LEU A 92 -23.60 5.02 -9.21
C LEU A 92 -23.66 4.25 -10.53
N THR A 93 -23.21 3.00 -10.56
CA THR A 93 -23.28 2.16 -11.77
C THR A 93 -24.72 1.93 -12.20
N VAL A 94 -25.61 1.60 -11.26
CA VAL A 94 -27.03 1.40 -11.56
C VAL A 94 -27.68 2.70 -12.04
N GLU A 95 -27.37 3.84 -11.41
CA GLU A 95 -27.86 5.15 -11.85
C GLU A 95 -27.41 5.51 -13.26
N PHE A 96 -26.12 5.32 -13.59
CA PHE A 96 -25.61 5.58 -14.94
C PHE A 96 -26.20 4.63 -15.99
N LEU A 97 -26.44 3.36 -15.65
CA LEU A 97 -27.10 2.42 -16.54
C LEU A 97 -28.56 2.81 -16.80
N PHE A 98 -29.30 3.23 -15.77
CA PHE A 98 -30.66 3.74 -15.93
C PHE A 98 -30.68 5.00 -16.79
N PHE A 99 -29.75 5.93 -16.54
CA PHE A 99 -29.58 7.12 -17.37
C PHE A 99 -29.31 6.76 -18.84
N ALA A 100 -28.43 5.80 -19.12
CA ALA A 100 -28.14 5.35 -20.47
C ALA A 100 -29.37 4.76 -21.18
N LEU A 101 -30.18 3.96 -20.47
CA LEU A 101 -31.43 3.39 -21.00
C LEU A 101 -32.47 4.47 -21.32
N THR A 102 -32.66 5.43 -20.41
CA THR A 102 -33.59 6.54 -20.62
C THR A 102 -33.14 7.44 -21.77
N LEU A 103 -31.84 7.72 -21.85
CA LEU A 103 -31.24 8.51 -22.94
C LEU A 103 -31.48 7.85 -24.29
N LEU A 104 -31.23 6.53 -24.42
CA LEU A 104 -31.47 5.82 -25.69
C LEU A 104 -32.95 5.87 -26.09
N LYS A 105 -33.87 5.56 -25.16
CA LYS A 105 -35.31 5.60 -25.45
C LYS A 105 -35.75 6.98 -25.93
N TYR A 106 -35.24 8.03 -25.30
CA TYR A 106 -35.52 9.40 -25.70
C TYR A 106 -34.98 9.73 -27.09
N LEU A 107 -33.72 9.37 -27.38
CA LEU A 107 -33.09 9.62 -28.67
C LEU A 107 -33.76 8.84 -29.80
N ASN A 108 -34.04 7.54 -29.62
CA ASN A 108 -34.69 6.72 -30.64
C ASN A 108 -36.12 7.19 -30.89
N TYR A 109 -36.88 7.56 -29.85
CA TYR A 109 -38.22 8.15 -30.03
C TYR A 109 -38.17 9.46 -30.82
N LYS A 110 -37.18 10.32 -30.55
CA LYS A 110 -37.01 11.59 -31.27
C LYS A 110 -36.55 11.40 -32.72
N LEU A 111 -35.68 10.43 -32.98
CA LEU A 111 -35.24 10.09 -34.33
C LEU A 111 -36.39 9.49 -35.15
N ASP A 112 -37.14 8.54 -34.59
CA ASP A 112 -38.31 7.94 -35.23
C ASP A 112 -39.40 8.98 -35.51
N GLN A 113 -39.66 9.89 -34.56
CA GLN A 113 -40.57 11.03 -34.78
C GLN A 113 -40.11 11.90 -35.95
N LEU A 114 -38.80 12.19 -36.04
CA LEU A 114 -38.24 13.02 -37.11
C LEU A 114 -38.27 12.30 -38.47
N GLY A 115 -37.92 11.01 -38.51
CA GLY A 115 -37.99 10.16 -39.69
C GLY A 115 -39.40 10.12 -40.28
N ASN A 116 -40.39 9.78 -39.45
CA ASN A 116 -41.80 9.75 -39.87
C ASN A 116 -42.29 11.10 -40.42
N THR A 117 -41.93 12.23 -39.77
CA THR A 117 -42.33 13.56 -40.27
C THR A 117 -41.69 13.93 -41.61
N LEU A 118 -40.47 13.47 -41.86
CA LEU A 118 -39.78 13.70 -43.13
C LEU A 118 -40.33 12.80 -44.23
N GLU A 119 -40.62 11.53 -43.92
CA GLU A 119 -41.25 10.59 -44.85
C GLU A 119 -42.63 11.09 -45.30
N ASP A 120 -43.47 11.55 -44.36
CA ASP A 120 -44.77 12.17 -44.67
C ASP A 120 -44.62 13.42 -45.56
N LEU A 121 -43.62 14.27 -45.28
CA LEU A 121 -43.35 15.48 -46.07
C LEU A 121 -42.91 15.14 -47.50
N PHE A 122 -41.97 14.20 -47.66
CA PHE A 122 -41.49 13.79 -48.99
C PHE A 122 -42.57 13.05 -49.78
N GLY A 123 -43.38 12.22 -49.11
CA GLY A 123 -44.55 11.57 -49.73
C GLY A 123 -45.58 12.57 -50.25
N TYR A 124 -45.87 13.62 -49.47
CA TYR A 124 -46.73 14.72 -49.91
C TYR A 124 -46.13 15.50 -51.09
N LEU A 125 -44.84 15.87 -51.01
CA LEU A 125 -44.16 16.60 -52.09
C LEU A 125 -44.10 15.79 -53.38
N TRP A 126 -43.91 14.47 -53.29
CA TRP A 126 -43.97 13.57 -54.45
C TRP A 126 -45.37 13.55 -55.08
N GLN A 127 -46.43 13.50 -54.27
CA GLN A 127 -47.81 13.46 -54.77
C GLN A 127 -48.29 14.78 -55.39
N VAL A 128 -47.75 15.92 -54.95
CA VAL A 128 -48.14 17.26 -55.43
C VAL A 128 -47.33 17.70 -56.67
N SER A 129 -46.15 17.11 -56.90
CA SER A 129 -45.30 17.47 -58.04
C SER A 129 -45.74 16.75 -59.31
N ASP A 130 -46.22 17.49 -60.32
CA ASP A 130 -46.59 16.96 -61.64
C ASP A 130 -45.40 16.86 -62.62
N ASP A 131 -44.27 17.50 -62.31
CA ASP A 131 -43.09 17.53 -63.17
C ASP A 131 -42.19 16.29 -62.92
N PRO A 132 -41.92 15.45 -63.93
CA PRO A 132 -41.14 14.22 -63.77
C PRO A 132 -39.71 14.45 -63.28
N ASP A 133 -39.07 15.56 -63.68
CA ASP A 133 -37.69 15.88 -63.25
C ASP A 133 -37.66 16.24 -61.75
N TYR A 134 -38.72 16.89 -61.24
CA TYR A 134 -38.86 17.20 -59.82
C TYR A 134 -39.20 15.96 -58.98
N GLN A 135 -39.98 15.01 -59.52
CA GLN A 135 -40.24 13.74 -58.83
C GLN A 135 -38.94 12.98 -58.61
N GLU A 136 -38.11 12.78 -59.66
CA GLU A 136 -36.81 12.10 -59.52
C GLU A 136 -35.93 12.73 -58.44
N PHE A 137 -35.85 14.06 -58.41
CA PHE A 137 -35.11 14.80 -57.37
C PHE A 137 -35.65 14.56 -55.95
N ILE A 138 -36.98 14.56 -55.75
CA ILE A 138 -37.60 14.29 -54.45
C ILE A 138 -37.37 12.84 -54.00
N GLY A 139 -37.38 11.89 -54.93
CA GLY A 139 -37.06 10.49 -54.67
C GLY A 139 -35.61 10.30 -54.21
N ASP A 140 -34.66 10.96 -54.86
CA ASP A 140 -33.25 10.96 -54.46
C ASP A 140 -33.04 11.61 -53.09
N LEU A 141 -33.75 12.71 -52.80
CA LEU A 141 -33.72 13.35 -51.48
C LEU A 141 -34.30 12.44 -50.40
N GLY A 142 -35.40 11.75 -50.68
CA GLY A 142 -36.00 10.75 -49.79
C GLY A 142 -35.03 9.61 -49.47
N ASN A 143 -34.40 9.02 -50.49
CA ASN A 143 -33.37 7.99 -50.33
C ASN A 143 -32.18 8.49 -49.50
N LEU A 144 -31.74 9.73 -49.72
CA LEU A 144 -30.69 10.36 -48.91
C LEU A 144 -31.13 10.51 -47.45
N THR A 145 -32.37 10.93 -47.18
CA THR A 145 -32.86 11.06 -45.81
C THR A 145 -32.99 9.73 -45.08
N LEU A 146 -33.43 8.67 -45.75
CA LEU A 146 -33.43 7.31 -45.20
C LEU A 146 -32.00 6.82 -44.89
N ALA A 147 -31.05 7.09 -45.78
CA ALA A 147 -29.64 6.77 -45.54
C ALA A 147 -29.07 7.52 -44.32
N VAL A 148 -29.40 8.81 -44.18
CA VAL A 148 -29.00 9.63 -43.02
C VAL A 148 -29.64 9.11 -41.73
N GLU A 149 -30.93 8.74 -41.77
CA GLU A 149 -31.63 8.18 -40.62
C GLU A 149 -30.98 6.87 -40.14
N ILE A 150 -30.69 5.94 -41.05
CA ILE A 150 -30.00 4.68 -40.72
C ILE A 150 -28.64 4.96 -40.07
N VAL A 151 -27.86 5.91 -40.61
CA VAL A 151 -26.56 6.28 -40.03
C VAL A 151 -26.71 6.89 -38.64
N LEU A 152 -27.73 7.73 -38.42
CA LEU A 152 -27.99 8.35 -37.12
C LEU A 152 -28.43 7.32 -36.08
N ILE A 153 -29.30 6.37 -36.45
CA ILE A 153 -29.71 5.26 -35.56
C ILE A 153 -28.51 4.40 -35.19
N GLN A 154 -27.63 4.09 -36.14
CA GLN A 154 -26.42 3.34 -35.82
C GLN A 154 -25.46 4.14 -34.93
N ALA A 155 -25.35 5.45 -35.13
CA ALA A 155 -24.54 6.31 -34.27
C ALA A 155 -25.09 6.34 -32.82
N THR A 156 -26.42 6.40 -32.64
CA THR A 156 -27.03 6.34 -31.31
C THR A 156 -26.84 4.96 -30.65
N ASP A 157 -26.95 3.87 -31.41
CA ASP A 157 -26.67 2.52 -30.92
C ASP A 157 -25.21 2.37 -30.46
N VAL A 158 -24.25 2.86 -31.23
CA VAL A 158 -22.83 2.84 -30.86
C VAL A 158 -22.59 3.61 -29.55
N VAL A 159 -23.21 4.77 -29.38
CA VAL A 159 -23.13 5.56 -28.13
C VAL A 159 -23.74 4.81 -26.95
N TYR A 160 -24.88 4.14 -27.15
CA TYR A 160 -25.54 3.39 -26.10
C TYR A 160 -24.73 2.17 -25.64
N TYR A 161 -24.29 1.33 -26.59
CA TYR A 161 -23.51 0.15 -26.25
C TYR A 161 -22.16 0.52 -25.63
N SER A 162 -21.52 1.61 -26.08
CA SER A 162 -20.27 2.07 -25.49
C SER A 162 -20.44 2.56 -24.04
N ILE A 163 -21.54 3.26 -23.72
CA ILE A 163 -21.84 3.64 -22.32
C ILE A 163 -22.07 2.40 -21.46
N ILE A 164 -22.89 1.43 -21.89
CA ILE A 164 -23.15 0.21 -21.11
C ILE A 164 -21.88 -0.60 -20.88
N VAL A 165 -21.11 -0.84 -21.93
CA VAL A 165 -19.85 -1.61 -21.84
C VAL A 165 -18.86 -0.90 -20.93
N SER A 166 -18.73 0.43 -21.04
CA SER A 166 -17.83 1.21 -20.17
C SER A 166 -18.26 1.22 -18.70
N CYS A 167 -19.56 1.37 -18.40
CA CYS A 167 -20.10 1.32 -17.03
C CYS A 167 -19.92 -0.06 -16.37
N THR A 168 -20.16 -1.14 -17.12
CA THR A 168 -19.99 -2.51 -16.59
C THR A 168 -18.51 -2.86 -16.40
N LEU A 169 -17.67 -2.50 -17.36
CA LEU A 169 -16.22 -2.75 -17.31
C LEU A 169 -15.54 -1.95 -16.20
N SER A 170 -15.89 -0.66 -16.04
CA SER A 170 -15.36 0.19 -14.95
C SER A 170 -15.73 -0.36 -13.57
N CYS A 171 -16.99 -0.78 -13.37
CA CYS A 171 -17.44 -1.40 -12.13
C CYS A 171 -16.64 -2.69 -11.82
N ALA A 172 -16.45 -3.56 -12.82
CA ALA A 172 -15.65 -4.77 -12.67
C ALA A 172 -14.18 -4.47 -12.31
N ILE A 173 -13.54 -3.50 -12.98
CA ILE A 173 -12.16 -3.09 -12.71
C ILE A 173 -12.02 -2.57 -11.27
N ILE A 174 -12.97 -1.76 -10.80
CA ILE A 174 -12.92 -1.21 -9.45
C ILE A 174 -13.13 -2.28 -8.40
N LEU A 175 -14.05 -3.22 -8.63
CA LEU A 175 -14.23 -4.36 -7.73
C LEU A 175 -12.95 -5.20 -7.63
N ILE A 176 -12.27 -5.44 -8.75
CA ILE A 176 -10.96 -6.11 -8.77
C ILE A 176 -9.92 -5.28 -8.00
N ASN A 177 -9.89 -3.96 -8.19
CA ASN A 177 -9.00 -3.06 -7.46
C ASN A 177 -9.25 -3.10 -5.95
N ILE A 178 -10.51 -3.12 -5.49
CA ILE A 178 -10.87 -3.25 -4.07
C ILE A 178 -10.33 -4.56 -3.49
N LEU A 179 -10.56 -5.68 -4.19
CA LEU A 179 -10.03 -6.99 -3.76
C LEU A 179 -8.49 -7.01 -3.73
N HIS A 180 -7.87 -6.35 -4.69
CA HIS A 180 -6.42 -6.25 -4.76
C HIS A 180 -5.85 -5.36 -3.65
N MET A 181 -6.51 -4.25 -3.31
CA MET A 181 -6.15 -3.38 -2.17
C MET A 181 -6.15 -4.15 -0.85
N CYS A 182 -7.12 -5.04 -0.61
CA CYS A 182 -7.11 -5.92 0.58
C CYS A 182 -5.84 -6.78 0.66
N THR A 183 -5.40 -7.32 -0.49
CA THR A 183 -4.21 -8.15 -0.55
C THR A 183 -2.94 -7.34 -0.40
N SER A 184 -2.88 -6.17 -1.05
CA SER A 184 -1.77 -5.24 -1.00
C SER A 184 -1.58 -4.68 0.41
N PHE A 185 -2.65 -4.21 1.05
CA PHE A 185 -2.63 -3.72 2.43
C PHE A 185 -2.04 -4.74 3.40
N ARG A 186 -2.47 -6.01 3.33
CA ARG A 186 -1.89 -7.07 4.18
C ARG A 186 -0.41 -7.29 3.89
N LYS A 187 0.00 -7.32 2.61
CA LYS A 187 1.42 -7.49 2.23
C LYS A 187 2.27 -6.34 2.74
N ASN A 188 1.80 -5.11 2.61
CA ASN A 188 2.47 -3.90 3.09
C ASN A 188 2.58 -3.93 4.63
N LEU A 189 1.50 -4.29 5.33
CA LEU A 189 1.49 -4.40 6.79
C LEU A 189 2.51 -5.44 7.29
N PHE A 190 2.61 -6.60 6.64
CA PHE A 190 3.60 -7.63 7.00
C PHE A 190 5.04 -7.28 6.63
N THR A 191 5.23 -6.43 5.63
CA THR A 191 6.55 -5.91 5.26
C THR A 191 7.01 -4.92 6.32
N LEU A 192 6.08 -4.07 6.77
CA LEU A 192 6.32 -3.10 7.83
C LEU A 192 6.55 -3.76 9.19
N TYR A 193 5.86 -4.87 9.52
CA TYR A 193 6.18 -5.69 10.70
C TYR A 193 7.60 -6.28 10.71
N LYS A 194 8.24 -6.40 9.54
CA LYS A 194 9.63 -6.86 9.45
C LYS A 194 10.63 -5.71 9.55
N GLY A 195 10.17 -4.46 9.54
CA GLY A 195 11.01 -3.27 9.42
C GLY A 195 11.63 -3.10 8.04
N ASP A 196 11.01 -3.64 6.99
CA ASP A 196 11.46 -3.41 5.60
C ASP A 196 10.82 -2.12 5.08
N ASP A 197 11.66 -1.12 4.83
CA ASP A 197 11.34 0.27 4.46
C ASP A 197 11.40 0.51 2.94
N SER A 198 11.58 -0.55 2.14
CA SER A 198 11.76 -0.43 0.70
C SER A 198 10.61 0.26 -0.06
N LEU A 199 9.38 0.10 0.43
CA LEU A 199 8.14 0.63 -0.16
C LEU A 199 7.57 1.84 0.60
N ILE A 200 7.69 1.84 1.93
CA ILE A 200 7.09 2.85 2.80
C ILE A 200 8.20 3.36 3.71
N PRO A 201 8.49 4.67 3.70
CA PRO A 201 9.53 5.25 4.55
C PRO A 201 9.24 5.01 6.03
N LEU A 202 10.31 4.97 6.81
CA LEU A 202 10.25 4.64 8.23
C LEU A 202 9.47 5.72 9.00
N ALA A 203 8.68 5.32 10.01
CA ALA A 203 7.84 6.25 10.76
C ALA A 203 8.64 7.40 11.40
N SER A 204 9.90 7.17 11.76
CA SER A 204 10.80 8.17 12.36
C SER A 204 11.19 9.30 11.42
N GLU A 205 11.11 9.10 10.10
CA GLU A 205 11.37 10.15 9.10
C GLU A 205 10.14 11.05 8.90
N LEU A 206 8.98 10.64 9.44
CA LEU A 206 7.72 11.36 9.32
C LEU A 206 7.34 12.00 10.66
N SER A 207 6.69 13.16 10.59
CA SER A 207 6.12 13.78 11.78
C SER A 207 4.96 12.93 12.32
N SER A 208 4.98 12.62 13.62
CA SER A 208 3.93 11.88 14.32
C SER A 208 2.55 12.54 14.18
N ILE A 209 2.52 13.88 14.12
CA ILE A 209 1.29 14.64 13.89
C ILE A 209 0.74 14.33 12.49
N ASN A 210 1.61 14.33 11.47
CA ASN A 210 1.21 14.03 10.10
C ASN A 210 0.72 12.57 9.95
N LEU A 211 1.34 11.63 10.67
CA LEU A 211 0.89 10.23 10.69
C LEU A 211 -0.51 10.10 11.30
N CYS A 212 -0.77 10.79 12.42
CA CYS A 212 -2.07 10.80 13.08
C CYS A 212 -3.14 11.44 12.17
N VAL A 213 -2.86 12.61 11.62
CA VAL A 213 -3.76 13.31 10.68
C VAL A 213 -4.02 12.46 9.44
N GLY A 214 -3.00 11.79 8.90
CA GLY A 214 -3.14 10.86 7.77
C GLY A 214 -4.08 9.70 8.08
N SER A 215 -3.94 9.09 9.26
CA SER A 215 -4.85 8.03 9.72
C SER A 215 -6.30 8.53 9.85
N ILE A 216 -6.53 9.77 10.30
CA ILE A 216 -7.88 10.36 10.37
C ILE A 216 -8.45 10.54 8.96
N LYS A 217 -7.68 11.13 8.03
CA LYS A 217 -8.11 11.44 6.65
C LYS A 217 -8.39 10.21 5.79
N PHE A 218 -7.63 9.13 5.99
CA PHE A 218 -7.61 7.97 5.09
C PHE A 218 -8.99 7.39 4.76
N GLY A 219 -9.87 7.26 5.77
CA GLY A 219 -11.20 6.66 5.55
C GLY A 219 -12.07 7.42 4.55
N GLY A 220 -12.11 8.75 4.67
CA GLY A 220 -12.87 9.59 3.73
C GLY A 220 -12.20 9.68 2.36
N PHE A 221 -10.87 9.79 2.34
CA PHE A 221 -10.11 9.85 1.09
C PHE A 221 -10.28 8.56 0.28
N GLN A 222 -10.24 7.38 0.91
CA GLN A 222 -10.39 6.12 0.19
C GLN A 222 -11.75 6.01 -0.52
N VAL A 223 -12.83 6.44 0.12
CA VAL A 223 -14.17 6.42 -0.49
C VAL A 223 -14.27 7.46 -1.61
N ALA A 224 -13.78 8.68 -1.38
CA ALA A 224 -13.81 9.75 -2.38
C ALA A 224 -13.00 9.40 -3.64
N TYR A 225 -11.82 8.79 -3.49
CA TYR A 225 -10.99 8.35 -4.61
C TYR A 225 -11.60 7.15 -5.36
N LEU A 226 -12.37 6.29 -4.69
CA LEU A 226 -13.15 5.25 -5.38
C LEU A 226 -14.25 5.86 -6.26
N ILE A 227 -14.96 6.88 -5.76
CA ILE A 227 -16.01 7.59 -6.52
C ILE A 227 -15.40 8.31 -7.73
N TRP A 228 -14.38 9.15 -7.51
CA TRP A 228 -13.73 9.89 -8.61
C TRP A 228 -13.02 8.95 -9.58
N GLY A 229 -12.36 7.91 -9.07
CA GLY A 229 -11.75 6.89 -9.89
C GLY A 229 -12.77 6.17 -10.78
N TYR A 230 -13.98 5.91 -10.27
CA TYR A 230 -15.08 5.37 -11.07
C TYR A 230 -15.52 6.32 -12.16
N VAL A 231 -15.86 7.56 -11.83
CA VAL A 231 -16.33 8.56 -12.80
C VAL A 231 -15.30 8.77 -13.93
N ILE A 232 -14.04 8.97 -13.58
CA ILE A 232 -12.97 9.20 -14.57
C ILE A 232 -12.74 7.94 -15.42
N LEU A 233 -12.68 6.76 -14.79
CA LEU A 233 -12.50 5.51 -15.51
C LEU A 233 -13.65 5.24 -16.49
N THR A 234 -14.89 5.49 -16.08
CA THR A 234 -16.08 5.36 -16.94
C THR A 234 -15.96 6.31 -18.12
N ILE A 235 -15.70 7.61 -17.91
CA ILE A 235 -15.56 8.60 -19.00
C ILE A 235 -14.49 8.17 -20.01
N VAL A 236 -13.29 7.80 -19.52
CA VAL A 236 -12.20 7.39 -20.43
C VAL A 236 -12.57 6.11 -21.17
N LEU A 237 -13.15 5.13 -20.50
CA LEU A 237 -13.58 3.90 -21.16
C LEU A 237 -14.70 4.16 -22.17
N THR A 238 -15.64 5.06 -21.89
CA THR A 238 -16.68 5.46 -22.86
C THR A 238 -16.03 6.05 -24.11
N LEU A 239 -15.07 6.97 -23.96
CA LEU A 239 -14.35 7.55 -25.11
C LEU A 239 -13.60 6.48 -25.92
N VAL A 240 -12.93 5.54 -25.25
CA VAL A 240 -12.23 4.43 -25.92
C VAL A 240 -13.23 3.52 -26.64
N CYS A 241 -14.34 3.18 -25.99
CA CYS A 241 -15.40 2.36 -26.59
C CYS A 241 -16.11 3.07 -27.75
N LEU A 242 -16.26 4.40 -27.73
CA LEU A 242 -16.81 5.18 -28.84
C LEU A 242 -15.88 5.14 -30.06
N VAL A 243 -14.58 5.36 -29.86
CA VAL A 243 -13.59 5.28 -30.95
C VAL A 243 -13.54 3.87 -31.53
N LEU A 244 -13.55 2.84 -30.68
CA LEU A 244 -13.57 1.44 -31.13
C LEU A 244 -14.89 1.09 -31.83
N GLY A 245 -16.03 1.54 -31.29
CA GLY A 245 -17.34 1.32 -31.87
C GLY A 245 -17.47 1.96 -33.25
N GLY A 246 -17.08 3.23 -33.38
CA GLY A 246 -17.03 3.92 -34.67
C GLY A 246 -16.09 3.25 -35.66
N PHE A 247 -14.91 2.79 -35.21
CA PHE A 247 -14.00 2.02 -36.06
C PHE A 247 -14.63 0.70 -36.55
N ILE A 248 -15.32 -0.03 -35.68
CA ILE A 248 -16.04 -1.26 -36.05
C ILE A 248 -17.17 -0.96 -37.04
N SER A 249 -17.95 0.11 -36.82
CA SER A 249 -19.00 0.53 -37.76
C SER A 249 -18.43 0.80 -39.16
N VAL A 250 -17.32 1.54 -39.25
CA VAL A 250 -16.63 1.82 -40.53
C VAL A 250 -16.20 0.52 -41.24
N LEU A 251 -15.74 -0.49 -40.48
CA LEU A 251 -15.39 -1.79 -41.03
C LEU A 251 -16.61 -2.55 -41.58
N ILE A 252 -17.75 -2.49 -40.89
CA ILE A 252 -19.00 -3.13 -41.33
C ILE A 252 -19.52 -2.48 -42.61
N PHE A 253 -19.42 -1.16 -42.74
CA PHE A 253 -19.79 -0.41 -43.94
C PHE A 253 -18.84 -0.61 -45.14
N GLY A 254 -17.77 -1.40 -44.99
CA GLY A 254 -16.90 -1.75 -46.09
C GLY A 254 -15.90 -0.68 -46.51
N PHE A 255 -15.76 0.43 -45.76
CA PHE A 255 -14.73 1.46 -45.98
C PHE A 255 -13.33 0.98 -45.54
N THR A 256 -12.92 -0.20 -46.02
CA THR A 256 -11.69 -0.88 -45.64
C THR A 256 -10.50 -0.48 -46.50
N ASP A 257 -10.73 0.03 -47.71
CA ASP A 257 -9.67 0.37 -48.68
C ASP A 257 -8.66 1.37 -48.10
N TRP A 258 -9.15 2.41 -47.42
CA TRP A 258 -8.26 3.38 -46.75
C TRP A 258 -7.38 2.71 -45.69
N LEU A 259 -7.96 1.82 -44.88
CA LEU A 259 -7.25 1.12 -43.80
C LEU A 259 -6.20 0.16 -44.36
N VAL A 260 -6.58 -0.66 -45.35
CA VAL A 260 -5.69 -1.62 -46.01
C VAL A 260 -4.52 -0.88 -46.66
N ASN A 261 -4.78 0.23 -47.36
CA ASN A 261 -3.73 1.04 -47.97
C ASN A 261 -2.76 1.62 -46.93
N LYS A 262 -3.25 2.08 -45.77
CA LYS A 262 -2.39 2.56 -44.69
C LYS A 262 -1.59 1.45 -44.02
N VAL A 263 -2.19 0.28 -43.81
CA VAL A 263 -1.48 -0.89 -43.27
C VAL A 263 -0.37 -1.33 -44.24
N LEU A 264 -0.68 -1.43 -45.54
CA LEU A 264 0.28 -1.77 -46.60
C LEU A 264 1.43 -0.76 -46.71
N GLN A 265 1.20 0.50 -46.36
CA GLN A 265 2.24 1.54 -46.32
C GLN A 265 3.15 1.44 -45.09
N ILE A 266 2.61 1.09 -43.92
CA ILE A 266 3.33 1.16 -42.63
C ILE A 266 4.07 -0.14 -42.28
N TRP A 267 3.53 -1.30 -42.65
CA TRP A 267 4.05 -2.61 -42.21
C TRP A 267 5.53 -2.88 -42.57
N PRO A 268 6.12 -2.45 -43.71
CA PRO A 268 7.52 -2.75 -44.01
C PRO A 268 8.45 -2.02 -43.05
N GLY A 269 8.12 -0.77 -42.70
CA GLY A 269 8.88 0.01 -41.72
C GLY A 269 8.86 -0.61 -40.33
N LEU A 270 7.71 -1.11 -39.90
CA LEU A 270 7.57 -1.83 -38.63
C LEU A 270 8.38 -3.14 -38.63
N LEU A 271 8.38 -3.88 -39.75
CA LEU A 271 9.15 -5.11 -39.92
C LEU A 271 10.66 -4.83 -39.79
N VAL A 272 11.16 -3.80 -40.48
CA VAL A 272 12.57 -3.39 -40.38
C VAL A 272 12.92 -2.99 -38.94
N ALA A 273 12.07 -2.23 -38.26
CA ALA A 273 12.28 -1.84 -36.87
C ALA A 273 12.39 -3.05 -35.93
N ILE A 274 11.50 -4.04 -36.08
CA ILE A 274 11.53 -5.28 -35.29
C ILE A 274 12.78 -6.09 -35.62
N ALA A 275 13.14 -6.22 -36.90
CA ALA A 275 14.33 -6.94 -37.33
C ALA A 275 15.60 -6.31 -36.73
N LEU A 276 15.72 -4.98 -36.75
CA LEU A 276 16.85 -4.26 -36.15
C LEU A 276 16.94 -4.46 -34.64
N LEU A 277 15.81 -4.44 -33.92
CA LEU A 277 15.79 -4.75 -32.47
C LEU A 277 16.27 -6.17 -32.18
N ILE A 278 15.87 -7.14 -33.00
CA ILE A 278 16.30 -8.54 -32.87
C ILE A 278 17.80 -8.65 -33.17
N ILE A 279 18.28 -8.06 -34.26
CA ILE A 279 19.70 -8.05 -34.65
C ILE A 279 20.55 -7.42 -33.55
N GLN A 280 20.17 -6.25 -33.02
CA GLN A 280 20.88 -5.60 -31.92
C GLN A 280 21.00 -6.53 -30.70
N LYS A 281 19.92 -7.25 -30.34
CA LYS A 281 19.93 -8.18 -29.21
C LYS A 281 20.77 -9.44 -29.48
N LEU A 282 20.76 -9.95 -30.71
CA LEU A 282 21.57 -11.10 -31.12
C LEU A 282 23.06 -10.74 -31.13
N LEU A 283 23.44 -9.62 -31.76
CA LEU A 283 24.83 -9.14 -31.78
C LEU A 283 25.33 -8.84 -30.37
N ALA A 284 24.48 -8.26 -29.51
CA ALA A 284 24.81 -8.06 -28.09
C ALA A 284 25.14 -9.38 -27.38
N ARG A 285 24.34 -10.42 -27.60
CA ARG A 285 24.53 -11.72 -26.95
C ARG A 285 25.71 -12.52 -27.50
N PHE A 286 25.92 -12.51 -28.81
CA PHE A 286 26.86 -13.43 -29.47
C PHE A 286 28.22 -12.79 -29.82
N LEU A 287 28.29 -11.47 -30.02
CA LEU A 287 29.51 -10.82 -30.52
C LEU A 287 30.04 -9.70 -29.60
N PHE A 288 29.17 -8.92 -28.96
CA PHE A 288 29.63 -7.80 -28.14
C PHE A 288 29.94 -8.18 -26.69
N LEU A 289 29.17 -9.10 -26.09
CA LEU A 289 29.29 -9.43 -24.67
C LEU A 289 30.14 -10.69 -24.43
N GLN A 290 31.06 -10.62 -23.47
CA GLN A 290 32.02 -11.68 -23.16
C GLN A 290 31.40 -12.86 -22.35
N GLY A 291 30.12 -12.79 -21.98
CA GLY A 291 29.35 -13.86 -21.31
C GLY A 291 28.30 -13.38 -20.31
N ASP A 292 27.48 -14.31 -19.78
CA ASP A 292 26.42 -14.06 -18.78
C ASP A 292 26.97 -13.89 -17.33
N GLY A 293 28.11 -13.22 -17.17
CA GLY A 293 28.74 -12.98 -15.88
C GLY A 293 28.05 -11.89 -15.04
N GLN A 294 28.37 -11.82 -13.75
CA GLN A 294 27.84 -10.80 -12.83
C GLN A 294 28.30 -9.36 -13.16
N HIS A 295 29.30 -9.22 -14.04
CA HIS A 295 29.87 -7.95 -14.47
C HIS A 295 29.74 -7.78 -15.99
N LEU A 296 29.24 -6.63 -16.43
CA LEU A 296 29.11 -6.27 -17.84
C LEU A 296 30.49 -6.03 -18.45
N ARG A 297 30.89 -6.85 -19.44
CA ARG A 297 32.19 -6.75 -20.14
C ARG A 297 31.99 -6.88 -21.64
N LEU A 298 32.55 -5.93 -22.39
CA LEU A 298 32.56 -5.92 -23.86
C LEU A 298 33.81 -6.63 -24.37
N ASP A 299 33.65 -7.52 -25.34
CA ASP A 299 34.75 -8.22 -26.00
C ASP A 299 35.26 -7.40 -27.20
N ASN A 300 34.51 -7.37 -28.31
CA ASN A 300 34.88 -6.60 -29.50
C ASN A 300 34.44 -5.13 -29.42
N ARG A 301 35.14 -4.35 -28.60
CA ARG A 301 34.83 -2.93 -28.32
C ARG A 301 34.85 -2.03 -29.56
N ARG A 302 35.76 -2.25 -30.52
CA ARG A 302 35.86 -1.40 -31.73
C ARG A 302 34.65 -1.59 -32.64
N PHE A 303 34.26 -2.84 -32.89
CA PHE A 303 33.09 -3.16 -33.69
C PHE A 303 31.79 -2.65 -33.04
N TYR A 304 31.70 -2.75 -31.71
CA TYR A 304 30.57 -2.19 -30.96
C TYR A 304 30.38 -0.68 -31.20
N PHE A 305 31.46 0.11 -31.19
CA PHE A 305 31.37 1.55 -31.45
C PHE A 305 30.93 1.86 -32.89
N ILE A 306 31.47 1.17 -33.88
CA ILE A 306 31.05 1.34 -35.29
C ILE A 306 29.58 0.99 -35.45
N PHE A 307 29.14 -0.14 -34.88
CA PHE A 307 27.74 -0.57 -34.94
C PHE A 307 26.81 0.42 -34.24
N THR A 308 27.21 0.97 -33.10
CA THR A 308 26.42 1.96 -32.36
C THR A 308 26.30 3.26 -33.15
N TYR A 309 27.35 3.69 -33.86
CA TYR A 309 27.31 4.85 -34.74
C TYR A 309 26.28 4.69 -35.86
N PHE A 310 26.26 3.55 -36.57
CA PHE A 310 25.26 3.31 -37.61
C PHE A 310 23.84 3.15 -37.05
N MET A 311 23.70 2.47 -35.90
CA MET A 311 22.39 2.28 -35.26
C MET A 311 21.84 3.56 -34.62
N PHE A 312 22.65 4.59 -34.43
CA PHE A 312 22.23 5.85 -33.81
C PHE A 312 21.01 6.45 -34.51
N PHE A 313 21.03 6.58 -35.84
CA PHE A 313 19.92 7.14 -36.62
C PHE A 313 18.63 6.32 -36.47
N TYR A 314 18.73 4.99 -36.54
CA TYR A 314 17.57 4.11 -36.36
C TYR A 314 17.01 4.17 -34.93
N ASN A 315 17.89 4.28 -33.92
CA ASN A 315 17.51 4.38 -32.53
C ASN A 315 16.81 5.70 -32.20
N ILE A 316 17.02 6.78 -32.97
CA ILE A 316 16.24 8.01 -32.82
C ILE A 316 14.75 7.74 -33.10
N PHE A 317 14.42 7.07 -34.21
CA PHE A 317 13.04 6.73 -34.55
C PHE A 317 12.41 5.77 -33.53
N LEU A 318 13.14 4.75 -33.11
CA LEU A 318 12.71 3.85 -32.03
C LEU A 318 12.51 4.61 -30.71
N GLY A 319 13.34 5.61 -30.43
CA GLY A 319 13.25 6.48 -29.26
C GLY A 319 11.96 7.31 -29.26
N ILE A 320 11.58 7.91 -30.39
CA ILE A 320 10.33 8.64 -30.56
C ILE A 320 9.13 7.72 -30.28
N ALA A 321 9.11 6.53 -30.90
CA ALA A 321 8.05 5.54 -30.68
C ALA A 321 8.00 5.07 -29.21
N SER A 322 9.15 4.81 -28.59
CA SER A 322 9.24 4.43 -27.18
C SER A 322 8.75 5.53 -26.24
N CYS A 323 8.98 6.81 -26.58
CA CYS A 323 8.48 7.94 -25.83
C CYS A 323 6.94 8.02 -25.89
N LEU A 324 6.35 7.82 -27.06
CA LEU A 324 4.89 7.73 -27.20
C LEU A 324 4.32 6.57 -26.37
N LEU A 325 4.95 5.39 -26.45
CA LEU A 325 4.57 4.23 -25.64
C LEU A 325 4.70 4.49 -24.14
N ARG A 326 5.66 5.32 -23.71
CA ARG A 326 5.79 5.73 -22.30
C ARG A 326 4.55 6.51 -21.85
N ILE A 327 4.08 7.47 -22.65
CA ILE A 327 2.89 8.26 -22.35
C ILE A 327 1.65 7.35 -22.25
N ILE A 328 1.46 6.47 -23.24
CA ILE A 328 0.31 5.55 -23.29
C ILE A 328 0.31 4.62 -22.05
N LYS A 329 1.46 4.01 -21.72
CA LYS A 329 1.57 3.13 -20.55
C LYS A 329 1.31 3.91 -19.26
N SER A 330 1.87 5.10 -19.11
CA SER A 330 1.63 5.95 -17.93
C SER A 330 0.16 6.35 -17.79
N LEU A 331 -0.53 6.62 -18.89
CA LEU A 331 -1.96 6.91 -18.87
C LEU A 331 -2.79 5.69 -18.42
N ILE A 332 -2.54 4.52 -19.00
CA ILE A 332 -3.25 3.28 -18.64
C ILE A 332 -3.05 2.93 -17.17
N PHE A 333 -1.79 2.89 -16.70
CA PHE A 333 -1.51 2.58 -15.30
C PHE A 333 -2.00 3.69 -14.37
N GLY A 334 -1.89 4.96 -14.77
CA GLY A 334 -2.36 6.10 -14.00
C GLY A 334 -3.86 6.04 -13.73
N ILE A 335 -4.67 5.74 -14.75
CA ILE A 335 -6.14 5.64 -14.62
C ILE A 335 -6.54 4.43 -13.77
N ILE A 336 -5.96 3.25 -14.02
CA ILE A 336 -6.28 2.03 -13.25
C ILE A 336 -5.87 2.18 -11.78
N CYS A 337 -4.76 2.85 -11.49
CA CYS A 337 -4.28 3.09 -10.14
C CYS A 337 -4.90 4.32 -9.47
N LEU A 338 -5.70 5.14 -10.16
CA LEU A 338 -6.22 6.39 -9.63
C LEU A 338 -7.07 6.20 -8.36
N CYS A 339 -7.88 5.13 -8.32
CA CYS A 339 -8.74 4.85 -7.17
C CYS A 339 -8.00 4.22 -5.96
N ARG A 340 -6.73 3.89 -6.15
CA ARG A 340 -5.92 3.14 -5.19
C ARG A 340 -5.01 4.07 -4.41
N LEU A 341 -5.13 4.05 -3.08
CA LEU A 341 -4.27 4.85 -2.20
C LEU A 341 -3.04 4.09 -1.70
N ASP A 342 -2.90 2.81 -2.03
CA ASP A 342 -1.77 1.99 -1.57
C ASP A 342 -0.49 2.17 -2.42
N ILE A 343 -0.59 2.88 -3.54
CA ILE A 343 0.51 3.19 -4.47
C ILE A 343 0.37 4.67 -4.86
N SER A 344 1.48 5.40 -4.95
CA SER A 344 1.44 6.75 -5.51
C SER A 344 1.50 6.72 -7.03
N THR A 345 0.68 7.55 -7.68
CA THR A 345 0.74 7.79 -9.13
C THR A 345 1.94 8.67 -9.52
N LEU A 346 2.53 9.37 -8.55
CA LEU A 346 3.67 10.25 -8.75
C LEU A 346 5.01 9.49 -8.69
N PRO A 347 6.08 10.03 -9.30
CA PRO A 347 7.42 9.47 -9.16
C PRO A 347 7.87 9.42 -7.70
N ARG A 348 8.74 8.46 -7.35
CA ARG A 348 9.21 8.21 -5.98
C ARG A 348 9.68 9.46 -5.20
N LYS A 349 10.34 10.40 -5.89
CA LYS A 349 10.81 11.66 -5.27
C LYS A 349 9.69 12.65 -4.94
N PHE A 350 8.55 12.54 -5.60
CA PHE A 350 7.39 13.43 -5.46
C PHE A 350 6.19 12.76 -4.77
N GLU A 351 6.38 11.58 -4.16
CA GLU A 351 5.32 10.90 -3.40
C GLU A 351 4.73 11.75 -2.27
N GLY A 352 5.49 12.70 -1.73
CA GLY A 352 4.99 13.62 -0.69
C GLY A 352 3.93 14.60 -1.19
N PHE A 353 3.84 14.83 -2.50
CA PHE A 353 2.81 15.65 -3.13
C PHE A 353 1.51 14.86 -3.39
N ASP A 354 1.48 13.57 -3.07
CA ASP A 354 0.29 12.74 -3.14
C ASP A 354 -0.43 12.73 -1.78
N PRO A 355 -1.53 13.49 -1.61
CA PRO A 355 -2.26 13.53 -0.35
C PRO A 355 -2.97 12.20 -0.05
N GLY A 356 -3.34 11.45 -1.09
CA GLY A 356 -3.96 10.13 -0.97
C GLY A 356 -2.98 9.12 -0.39
N PHE A 357 -1.80 9.00 -1.00
CA PHE A 357 -0.75 8.12 -0.50
C PHE A 357 -0.20 8.55 0.86
N THR A 358 -0.10 9.86 1.13
CA THR A 358 0.31 10.37 2.45
C THR A 358 -0.69 9.98 3.54
N ALA A 359 -2.00 10.02 3.25
CA ALA A 359 -3.02 9.52 4.18
C ALA A 359 -2.89 8.01 4.44
N TYR A 360 -2.63 7.23 3.39
CA TYR A 360 -2.35 5.79 3.50
C TYR A 360 -1.11 5.49 4.36
N LYS A 361 0.00 6.23 4.17
CA LYS A 361 1.21 6.14 5.01
C LYS A 361 0.87 6.36 6.49
N GLY A 362 0.11 7.40 6.81
CA GLY A 362 -0.32 7.68 8.18
C GLY A 362 -1.19 6.55 8.77
N TYR A 363 -2.13 6.04 7.98
CA TYR A 363 -3.01 4.96 8.40
C TYR A 363 -2.25 3.66 8.68
N ILE A 364 -1.40 3.20 7.76
CA ILE A 364 -0.69 1.92 7.93
C ILE A 364 0.32 1.96 9.08
N HIS A 365 0.99 3.10 9.31
CA HIS A 365 1.90 3.27 10.45
C HIS A 365 1.14 3.24 11.78
N MET A 366 -0.03 3.88 11.85
CA MET A 366 -0.90 3.81 13.02
C MET A 366 -1.38 2.37 13.29
N GLU A 367 -1.74 1.64 12.23
CA GLU A 367 -2.10 0.23 12.36
C GLU A 367 -0.95 -0.63 12.88
N VAL A 368 0.27 -0.43 12.38
CA VAL A 368 1.44 -1.18 12.87
C VAL A 368 1.70 -0.91 14.34
N ALA A 369 1.65 0.36 14.76
CA ALA A 369 1.90 0.76 16.15
C ALA A 369 0.95 0.06 17.14
N HIS A 370 -0.33 -0.10 16.78
CA HIS A 370 -1.34 -0.67 17.66
C HIS A 370 -1.58 -2.17 17.48
N THR A 371 -1.22 -2.75 16.34
CA THR A 371 -1.57 -4.15 16.00
C THR A 371 -0.37 -5.08 15.82
N HIS A 372 0.84 -4.65 16.17
CA HIS A 372 2.05 -5.46 16.02
C HIS A 372 1.93 -6.82 16.76
N PRO A 373 1.94 -7.95 16.03
CA PRO A 373 1.57 -9.25 16.60
C PRO A 373 2.56 -9.74 17.67
N VAL A 374 3.84 -9.40 17.54
CA VAL A 374 4.88 -9.81 18.50
C VAL A 374 4.70 -9.07 19.83
N VAL A 375 4.38 -7.77 19.78
CA VAL A 375 4.24 -6.93 20.98
C VAL A 375 2.97 -7.33 21.73
N LEU A 376 1.87 -7.55 21.00
CA LEU A 376 0.62 -8.00 21.60
C LEU A 376 0.76 -9.37 22.28
N VAL A 377 1.45 -10.33 21.65
CA VAL A 377 1.73 -11.64 22.27
C VAL A 377 2.64 -11.49 23.49
N PHE A 378 3.65 -10.63 23.41
CA PHE A 378 4.54 -10.36 24.54
C PHE A 378 3.78 -9.80 25.75
N ILE A 379 2.94 -8.79 25.55
CA ILE A 379 2.10 -8.20 26.61
C ILE A 379 1.13 -9.23 27.17
N GLN A 380 0.47 -10.03 26.32
CA GLN A 380 -0.41 -11.11 26.75
C GLN A 380 0.33 -12.14 27.62
N LEU A 381 1.54 -12.55 27.21
CA LEU A 381 2.36 -13.46 28.02
C LEU A 381 2.75 -12.85 29.36
N LEU A 382 3.17 -11.59 29.40
CA LEU A 382 3.50 -10.90 30.65
C LEU A 382 2.30 -10.82 31.59
N TYR A 383 1.12 -10.46 31.06
CA TYR A 383 -0.11 -10.35 31.82
C TYR A 383 -0.54 -11.72 32.39
N THR A 384 -0.65 -12.74 31.55
CA THR A 384 -1.06 -14.09 31.97
C THR A 384 -0.07 -14.68 32.98
N LEU A 385 1.25 -14.58 32.74
CA LEU A 385 2.27 -15.07 33.67
C LEU A 385 2.37 -14.27 34.98
N SER A 386 2.04 -12.98 34.95
CA SER A 386 1.95 -12.19 36.18
C SER A 386 0.72 -12.58 37.00
N ARG A 387 -0.40 -12.90 36.34
CA ARG A 387 -1.63 -13.33 37.01
C ARG A 387 -1.47 -14.73 37.59
N GLU A 388 -0.90 -15.68 36.84
CA GLU A 388 -0.57 -17.01 37.36
C GLU A 388 0.33 -16.92 38.59
N ARG A 389 1.30 -15.99 38.62
CA ARG A 389 2.12 -15.76 39.82
C ARG A 389 1.35 -15.20 41.02
N LYS A 390 0.36 -14.33 40.80
CA LYS A 390 -0.48 -13.76 41.87
C LYS A 390 -1.56 -14.71 42.36
N GLY A 391 -2.10 -15.57 41.49
CA GLY A 391 -3.07 -16.61 41.86
C GLY A 391 -2.44 -17.82 42.57
N LEU A 392 -1.12 -17.81 42.77
CA LEU A 392 -0.33 -18.82 43.46
C LEU A 392 0.15 -18.35 44.84
N ASP A 393 -0.41 -17.26 45.39
CA ASP A 393 -0.18 -16.88 46.79
C ASP A 393 -0.63 -18.05 47.69
N PRO A 394 0.28 -18.72 48.42
CA PRO A 394 -0.08 -19.75 49.36
C PRO A 394 -0.81 -19.11 50.55
N GLU A 395 -1.85 -19.75 51.07
CA GLU A 395 -2.30 -19.50 52.43
C GLU A 395 -1.11 -19.50 53.41
N PRO A 396 -1.15 -18.66 54.46
CA PRO A 396 0.00 -18.43 55.32
C PRO A 396 0.27 -19.68 56.17
N VAL A 397 1.13 -20.58 55.67
CA VAL A 397 1.71 -21.65 56.47
C VAL A 397 3.19 -21.34 56.66
N GLU A 398 3.51 -20.83 57.84
CA GLU A 398 4.87 -20.61 58.34
C GLU A 398 5.68 -21.90 58.25
N SER A 399 6.74 -21.94 57.42
CA SER A 399 8.00 -22.72 57.63
C SER A 399 8.92 -22.80 56.37
N TYR A 400 8.47 -22.42 55.17
CA TYR A 400 9.25 -22.68 53.92
C TYR A 400 10.15 -21.52 53.42
N SER A 401 11.05 -20.97 54.25
CA SER A 401 11.92 -19.84 53.83
C SER A 401 13.15 -20.24 52.97
N ILE A 402 13.64 -21.47 53.08
CA ILE A 402 14.85 -21.99 52.40
C ILE A 402 14.59 -22.56 51.00
N PRO A 403 13.55 -23.39 50.74
CA PRO A 403 13.31 -23.97 49.42
C PRO A 403 12.86 -22.92 48.38
N MET A 404 12.17 -21.87 48.82
CA MET A 404 11.75 -20.77 47.94
C MET A 404 12.96 -19.99 47.38
N LYS A 405 13.99 -19.71 48.21
CA LYS A 405 15.24 -19.08 47.75
C LYS A 405 16.03 -19.97 46.77
N ARG A 406 16.08 -21.30 46.99
CA ARG A 406 16.70 -22.26 46.05
C ARG A 406 15.94 -22.36 44.72
N ALA A 407 14.62 -22.39 44.75
CA ALA A 407 13.78 -22.42 43.55
C ALA A 407 13.95 -21.14 42.70
N ILE A 408 14.03 -19.97 43.35
CA ILE A 408 14.33 -18.69 42.69
C ILE A 408 15.75 -18.69 42.09
N ARG A 409 16.75 -19.20 42.82
CA ARG A 409 18.14 -19.29 42.36
C ARG A 409 18.30 -20.24 41.16
N ASN A 410 17.56 -21.35 41.13
CA ASN A 410 17.55 -22.29 40.02
C ASN A 410 16.93 -21.69 38.75
N ARG A 411 15.86 -20.88 38.89
CA ARG A 411 15.28 -20.13 37.74
C ARG A 411 16.24 -19.09 37.18
N ALA A 412 16.97 -18.38 38.04
CA ALA A 412 17.98 -17.40 37.61
C ALA A 412 19.13 -18.08 36.84
N ALA A 413 19.60 -19.24 37.31
CA ALA A 413 20.60 -20.02 36.60
C ALA A 413 20.11 -20.52 35.23
N GLN A 414 18.87 -21.04 35.15
CA GLN A 414 18.24 -21.44 33.89
C GLN A 414 18.12 -20.27 32.91
N PHE A 415 17.70 -19.09 33.40
CA PHE A 415 17.63 -17.88 32.58
C PHE A 415 19.00 -17.48 32.02
N ASN A 416 20.04 -17.51 32.86
CA ASN A 416 21.41 -17.21 32.42
C ASN A 416 21.90 -18.17 31.33
N TRP A 417 21.58 -19.46 31.42
CA TRP A 417 21.89 -20.43 30.38
C TRP A 417 21.14 -20.15 29.07
N LEU A 418 19.85 -19.78 29.13
CA LEU A 418 19.07 -19.41 27.94
C LEU A 418 19.60 -18.15 27.26
N VAL A 419 20.03 -17.15 28.05
CA VAL A 419 20.69 -15.95 27.54
C VAL A 419 21.99 -16.31 26.83
N LEU A 420 22.83 -17.15 27.46
CA LEU A 420 24.09 -17.59 26.87
C LEU A 420 23.86 -18.34 25.55
N TYR A 421 22.91 -19.29 25.54
CA TYR A 421 22.52 -20.04 24.35
C TYR A 421 22.10 -19.11 23.20
N THR A 422 21.26 -18.12 23.51
CA THR A 422 20.79 -17.14 22.51
C THR A 422 21.94 -16.31 21.95
N LEU A 423 22.86 -15.85 22.80
CA LEU A 423 24.02 -15.04 22.38
C LEU A 423 25.04 -15.85 21.57
N LEU A 424 25.18 -17.14 21.85
CA LEU A 424 26.09 -18.02 21.13
C LEU A 424 25.60 -18.31 19.71
N HIS A 425 24.28 -18.50 19.53
CA HIS A 425 23.68 -18.75 18.22
C HIS A 425 23.37 -17.46 17.43
N ASN A 426 23.47 -16.27 18.03
CA ASN A 426 23.22 -14.98 17.39
C ASN A 426 24.40 -14.00 17.64
N PRO A 427 25.53 -14.13 16.90
CA PRO A 427 26.73 -13.36 17.18
C PRO A 427 26.56 -11.85 16.97
N SER A 428 25.68 -11.41 16.06
CA SER A 428 25.37 -9.99 15.86
C SER A 428 24.72 -9.36 17.09
N VAL A 429 23.79 -10.07 17.74
CA VAL A 429 23.10 -9.61 18.97
C VAL A 429 24.09 -9.44 20.14
N ARG A 430 25.17 -10.24 20.17
CA ARG A 430 26.23 -10.11 21.18
C ARG A 430 26.91 -8.74 21.12
N ILE A 431 27.13 -8.22 19.92
CA ILE A 431 27.76 -6.90 19.70
C ILE A 431 26.85 -5.81 20.25
N TYR A 432 25.58 -5.80 19.83
CA TYR A 432 24.59 -4.83 20.30
C TYR A 432 24.40 -4.86 21.82
N ARG A 433 24.31 -6.06 22.43
CA ARG A 433 24.16 -6.19 23.89
C ARG A 433 25.38 -5.68 24.66
N LYS A 434 26.60 -6.00 24.22
CA LYS A 434 27.82 -5.53 24.89
C LYS A 434 27.98 -4.02 24.74
N GLY A 435 27.74 -3.48 23.55
CA GLY A 435 27.73 -2.05 23.29
C GLY A 435 26.75 -1.32 24.20
N PHE A 436 25.50 -1.81 24.30
CA PHE A 436 24.49 -1.28 25.21
C PHE A 436 24.90 -1.31 26.68
N ILE A 437 25.46 -2.44 27.16
CA ILE A 437 25.87 -2.55 28.55
C ILE A 437 27.05 -1.61 28.85
N GLN A 438 27.95 -1.40 27.90
CA GLN A 438 29.07 -0.48 28.04
C GLN A 438 28.60 0.98 28.03
N SER A 439 27.74 1.37 27.09
CA SER A 439 27.18 2.72 27.03
C SER A 439 26.34 3.03 28.28
N MET A 440 25.52 2.09 28.73
CA MET A 440 24.74 2.22 29.96
C MET A 440 25.63 2.39 31.20
N ARG A 441 26.72 1.62 31.31
CA ARG A 441 27.70 1.79 32.40
C ARG A 441 28.40 3.15 32.35
N LYS A 442 28.70 3.65 31.15
CA LYS A 442 29.36 4.95 30.97
C LYS A 442 28.40 6.10 31.33
N ALA A 443 27.16 6.06 30.85
CA ALA A 443 26.12 7.02 31.20
C ALA A 443 25.86 7.07 32.72
N ILE A 444 25.80 5.92 33.39
CA ILE A 444 25.63 5.87 34.86
C ILE A 444 26.82 6.50 35.60
N LYS A 445 28.06 6.26 35.13
CA LYS A 445 29.26 6.90 35.71
C LYS A 445 29.26 8.41 35.53
N GLU A 446 28.71 8.89 34.42
CA GLU A 446 28.61 10.31 34.07
C GLU A 446 27.35 10.96 34.65
N GLY A 447 26.44 10.21 35.30
CA GLY A 447 25.17 10.70 35.84
C GLY A 447 24.10 11.03 34.78
N LEU A 448 24.27 10.56 33.54
CA LEU A 448 23.36 10.80 32.42
C LEU A 448 22.15 9.87 32.47
N LYS A 449 20.95 10.42 32.27
CA LYS A 449 19.72 9.65 32.09
C LYS A 449 19.62 9.17 30.64
N ILE A 450 19.46 7.87 30.44
CA ILE A 450 19.40 7.27 29.11
C ILE A 450 17.98 7.47 28.54
N PRO A 451 17.81 8.17 27.40
CA PRO A 451 16.51 8.26 26.75
C PRO A 451 16.10 6.89 26.20
N ILE A 452 14.80 6.58 26.30
CA ILE A 452 14.22 5.39 25.67
C ILE A 452 14.12 5.71 24.17
N SER A 453 15.09 5.22 23.38
CA SER A 453 15.14 5.40 21.93
C SER A 453 15.02 4.05 21.22
N ASP A 454 14.27 4.03 20.12
CA ASP A 454 14.11 2.87 19.24
C ASP A 454 15.31 2.67 18.29
N GLN A 455 16.27 3.59 18.27
CA GLN A 455 17.43 3.51 17.37
C GLN A 455 18.54 2.59 17.91
N PRO A 456 19.25 1.87 17.02
CA PRO A 456 20.36 1.00 17.42
C PRO A 456 21.48 1.82 18.10
N ILE A 457 21.99 1.27 19.20
CA ILE A 457 22.93 1.96 20.11
C ILE A 457 24.32 2.27 19.51
N THR A 458 24.56 1.87 18.27
CA THR A 458 25.80 2.23 17.56
C THR A 458 25.95 3.74 17.32
N ASP A 459 24.85 4.50 17.36
CA ASP A 459 24.82 5.97 17.23
C ASP A 459 24.46 6.67 18.55
N PHE A 460 24.73 6.05 19.71
CA PHE A 460 24.67 6.75 21.00
C PHE A 460 25.79 7.78 21.10
N ASP A 461 25.52 8.99 20.62
CA ASP A 461 26.43 10.11 20.74
C ASP A 461 26.36 10.67 22.17
N LEU A 462 27.15 10.09 23.07
CA LEU A 462 27.29 10.55 24.46
C LEU A 462 27.65 12.04 24.51
N VAL A 463 28.29 12.57 23.46
CA VAL A 463 28.60 14.00 23.31
C VAL A 463 27.32 14.81 23.22
N LYS A 464 26.33 14.39 22.42
CA LYS A 464 25.04 15.09 22.31
C LYS A 464 24.26 15.10 23.61
N LEU A 465 24.24 14.00 24.35
CA LEU A 465 23.56 13.95 25.66
C LEU A 465 24.27 14.81 26.71
N GLN A 466 25.60 14.88 26.65
CA GLN A 466 26.37 15.79 27.49
C GLN A 466 26.07 17.25 27.12
N GLU A 467 26.04 17.58 25.82
CA GLU A 467 25.67 18.91 25.32
C GLU A 467 24.24 19.33 25.70
N GLU A 468 23.27 18.40 25.66
CA GLU A 468 21.89 18.65 26.09
C GLU A 468 21.83 18.91 27.59
N ARG A 469 22.53 18.12 28.41
CA ARG A 469 22.60 18.34 29.86
C ARG A 469 23.29 19.65 30.20
N ASP A 470 24.39 19.98 29.52
CA ASP A 470 25.11 21.24 29.72
C ASP A 470 24.24 22.44 29.29
N LYS A 471 23.41 22.30 28.24
CA LYS A 471 22.41 23.31 27.85
C LYS A 471 21.32 23.46 28.91
N GLU A 472 20.77 22.35 29.43
CA GLU A 472 19.79 22.38 30.53
C GLU A 472 20.38 23.03 31.79
N GLU A 473 21.62 22.72 32.16
CA GLU A 473 22.33 23.34 33.28
C GLU A 473 22.55 24.84 33.04
N GLN A 474 22.89 25.26 31.82
CA GLN A 474 23.02 26.66 31.45
C GLN A 474 21.68 27.40 31.48
N GLU A 475 20.58 26.77 31.05
CA GLU A 475 19.23 27.34 31.12
C GLU A 475 18.73 27.43 32.57
N LEU A 476 18.97 26.41 33.39
CA LEU A 476 18.70 26.43 34.83
C LEU A 476 19.54 27.50 35.55
N ALA A 477 20.80 27.67 35.18
CA ALA A 477 21.67 28.73 35.73
C ALA A 477 21.21 30.14 35.32
N LYS A 478 20.72 30.31 34.08
CA LYS A 478 20.11 31.57 33.62
C LYS A 478 18.80 31.87 34.37
N THR A 479 17.97 30.85 34.58
CA THR A 479 16.69 30.96 35.30
C THR A 479 16.90 31.24 36.79
N ASN A 480 17.89 30.60 37.43
CA ASN A 480 18.26 30.86 38.82
C ASN A 480 18.91 32.24 39.03
N LYS A 481 19.67 32.74 38.04
CA LYS A 481 20.18 34.12 38.04
C LYS A 481 19.08 35.16 37.91
N GLN A 482 18.00 34.86 37.17
CA GLN A 482 16.82 35.74 37.09
C GLN A 482 15.98 35.71 38.37
N ASN A 483 15.98 34.60 39.12
CA ASN A 483 15.14 34.40 40.30
C ASN A 483 15.84 34.61 41.66
N GLY A 484 17.12 35.01 41.69
CA GLY A 484 17.80 35.45 42.91
C GLY A 484 17.97 34.39 44.01
N ALA A 485 18.13 33.11 43.68
CA ALA A 485 18.31 32.04 44.67
C ALA A 485 19.76 31.51 44.70
N THR A 486 20.33 31.40 45.90
CA THR A 486 21.66 30.81 46.17
C THR A 486 21.67 29.28 45.96
N SER A 487 22.76 28.79 45.34
CA SER A 487 23.08 27.39 45.02
C SER A 487 22.70 26.35 46.07
N PRO A 488 22.18 25.15 45.68
CA PRO A 488 22.17 24.01 46.57
C PRO A 488 23.51 23.26 46.52
N THR A 489 23.93 22.83 47.70
CA THR A 489 25.15 22.10 48.03
C THR A 489 25.22 20.73 47.34
N ILE A 490 26.40 20.39 46.85
CA ILE A 490 26.77 19.08 46.27
C ILE A 490 26.54 17.98 47.33
N PHE A 491 25.56 17.11 47.11
CA PHE A 491 25.44 15.85 47.85
C PHE A 491 26.40 14.82 47.24
N ASN A 492 27.53 14.60 47.91
CA ASN A 492 28.38 13.43 47.68
C ASN A 492 27.62 12.15 48.04
N LEU A 493 27.27 11.34 47.05
CA LEU A 493 26.81 9.97 47.27
C LEU A 493 28.03 9.03 47.36
N ALA A 494 28.24 8.48 48.55
CA ALA A 494 29.24 7.46 48.89
C ALA A 494 29.10 6.19 48.01
N PRO A 495 30.16 5.35 47.87
CA PRO A 495 30.13 4.18 46.99
C PRO A 495 29.13 3.13 47.50
N VAL A 496 28.08 2.89 46.73
CA VAL A 496 27.00 1.93 47.06
C VAL A 496 27.44 0.51 46.71
N ASN A 497 27.41 -0.36 47.72
CA ASN A 497 27.81 -1.76 47.66
C ASN A 497 26.86 -2.60 46.78
N PHE A 498 27.42 -3.45 45.93
CA PHE A 498 26.83 -3.84 44.62
C PHE A 498 25.91 -5.07 44.61
N SER A 499 25.49 -5.65 45.76
CA SER A 499 24.73 -6.92 45.75
C SER A 499 23.26 -6.86 46.18
N GLU A 500 22.80 -5.83 46.90
CA GLU A 500 21.45 -5.84 47.50
C GLU A 500 20.37 -5.10 46.69
N ASN A 501 20.73 -4.10 45.88
CA ASN A 501 19.73 -3.20 45.29
C ASN A 501 19.16 -3.61 43.92
N TYR A 502 19.64 -4.69 43.29
CA TYR A 502 19.03 -5.19 42.05
C TYR A 502 17.59 -5.70 42.25
N LYS A 503 17.19 -6.03 43.49
CA LYS A 503 15.80 -6.40 43.81
C LYS A 503 14.88 -5.20 44.09
N ASN A 504 15.42 -4.10 44.63
CA ASN A 504 14.60 -2.96 45.08
C ASN A 504 14.36 -1.91 43.98
N ALA A 505 15.24 -1.83 42.97
CA ALA A 505 15.08 -0.85 41.89
C ALA A 505 13.84 -1.10 41.00
N TYR A 506 13.37 -2.36 40.89
CA TYR A 506 12.16 -2.69 40.14
C TYR A 506 10.88 -2.54 40.97
N SER A 507 10.93 -2.60 42.30
CA SER A 507 9.74 -2.38 43.15
C SER A 507 9.48 -0.90 43.42
N ALA A 508 10.54 -0.07 43.51
CA ALA A 508 10.40 1.35 43.75
C ALA A 508 9.87 2.12 42.52
N HIS A 509 10.28 1.73 41.30
CA HIS A 509 9.81 2.38 40.08
C HIS A 509 8.34 2.11 39.75
N ALA A 510 7.80 0.95 40.14
CA ALA A 510 6.36 0.67 40.00
C ALA A 510 5.48 1.49 40.96
N TYR A 511 6.05 2.00 42.06
CA TYR A 511 5.32 2.81 43.05
C TYR A 511 5.29 4.31 42.70
N ILE A 512 6.26 4.78 41.90
CA ILE A 512 6.37 6.19 41.50
C ILE A 512 5.44 6.49 40.31
N ASP A 513 5.27 5.55 39.37
CA ASP A 513 4.34 5.70 38.23
C ASP A 513 2.86 5.68 38.64
N MET A 514 2.49 4.97 39.72
CA MET A 514 1.11 5.01 40.23
C MET A 514 0.74 6.39 40.80
N LYS A 515 1.67 7.07 41.50
CA LYS A 515 1.41 8.37 42.15
C LYS A 515 1.39 9.55 41.18
N GLN A 516 1.99 9.44 39.99
CA GLN A 516 1.86 10.46 38.95
C GLN A 516 0.54 10.37 38.18
N SER A 517 -0.16 9.22 38.20
CA SER A 517 -1.51 9.08 37.60
C SER A 517 -2.65 9.61 38.48
N GLU A 518 -2.42 9.86 39.77
CA GLU A 518 -3.41 10.45 40.70
C GLU A 518 -3.38 11.99 40.75
N LYS A 519 -2.51 12.64 39.96
CA LYS A 519 -2.38 14.11 39.91
C LYS A 519 -2.46 14.71 38.48
N MET A 520 -3.14 14.02 37.57
CA MET A 520 -3.75 14.58 36.35
C MET A 520 -5.19 14.08 36.24
#